data_AF-A0A151HGL8-F1
#
_entry.id   AF-A0A151HGL8-F1
#
_cell.length_a   1.000
_cell.length_b   1.000
_cell.length_c   1.000
_cell.angle_alpha   90.00
_cell.angle_beta   90.00
_cell.angle_gamma   90.00
#
_symmetry.space_group_name_H-M   'P 1'
#
loop_
_entity.id
_entity.type
_entity.pdbx_description
1 polymer ?
#
loop_
_entity_poly.entity_id
_entity_poly.type
_entity_poly.pdbx_seq_one_letter_code
_entity_poly.pdbx_strand_id
1 'polypeptide(L)' 'MVNYTGSIKIDGVDTRRMPRHILRSRLALVPQNPVLFSGSLRSNLDAERLRTNEQILNILDLCKLGNVVRALPD' A
#
# COMPACT_ATOMS: atom_id res chain seq x y z
N MET A 1 12.34 29.58 -4.44
CA MET A 1 11.76 28.49 -3.64
C MET A 1 10.69 29.08 -2.75
N VAL A 2 9.47 28.56 -2.80
CA VAL A 2 8.39 29.01 -1.91
C VAL A 2 8.60 28.35 -0.55
N ASN A 3 8.71 29.15 0.52
CA ASN A 3 8.72 28.65 1.89
C ASN A 3 7.28 28.54 2.37
N TYR A 4 6.82 27.31 2.55
CA TYR A 4 5.53 27.03 3.16
C TYR A 4 5.66 27.05 4.68
N THR A 5 4.85 27.86 5.34
CA THR A 5 4.77 27.93 6.81
C THR A 5 3.48 27.26 7.28
N GLY A 6 3.57 26.35 8.25
CA GLY A 6 2.40 25.67 8.82
C GLY A 6 2.74 24.38 9.57
N SER A 7 1.70 23.65 9.97
CA SER A 7 1.82 22.33 10.59
C SER A 7 0.69 21.42 10.14
N ILE A 8 0.99 20.16 9.86
CA ILE A 8 -0.01 19.11 9.59
C ILE A 8 -0.12 18.27 10.85
N LYS A 9 -1.34 18.14 11.37
CA LYS A 9 -1.64 17.38 12.58
C LYS A 9 -2.60 16.25 12.25
N ILE A 10 -2.38 15.08 12.83
CA ILE A 10 -3.32 13.94 12.83
C ILE A 10 -3.67 13.68 14.29
N ASP A 11 -4.97 13.67 14.60
CA ASP A 11 -5.47 13.54 15.97
C ASP A 11 -4.84 14.53 16.96
N GLY A 12 -4.58 15.76 16.50
CA GLY A 12 -3.96 16.82 17.29
C GLY A 12 -2.43 16.71 17.44
N VAL A 13 -1.80 15.63 17.00
CA VAL A 13 -0.34 15.43 17.04
C VAL A 13 0.31 15.92 15.75
N ASP A 14 1.29 16.81 15.86
CA ASP A 14 2.09 17.26 14.70
C ASP A 14 2.85 16.08 14.09
N THR A 15 2.62 15.84 12.79
CA THR A 15 3.24 14.74 12.03
C THR A 15 4.76 14.73 12.09
N ARG A 16 5.41 15.88 12.31
CA ARG A 16 6.87 16.00 12.45
C ARG A 16 7.40 15.42 13.76
N ARG A 17 6.55 15.15 14.75
CA ARG A 17 6.93 14.58 16.05
C ARG A 17 7.02 13.05 16.04
N MET A 18 6.66 12.40 14.93
CA MET A 18 6.67 10.94 14.79
C MET A 18 7.72 10.48 13.76
N PRO A 19 8.42 9.35 14.00
CA PRO A 19 9.26 8.75 12.98
C PRO A 19 8.45 8.44 11.72
N ARG A 20 8.98 8.85 10.55
CA ARG A 20 8.28 8.75 9.25
C ARG A 20 7.80 7.34 8.94
N HIS A 21 8.55 6.30 9.31
CA HIS A 21 8.19 4.91 9.04
C HIS A 21 6.95 4.48 9.84
N ILE A 22 6.81 4.92 11.10
CA ILE A 22 5.62 4.65 11.92
C ILE A 22 4.40 5.39 11.37
N LEU A 23 4.58 6.66 11.00
CA LEU A 23 3.48 7.44 10.43
C LEU A 23 2.99 6.81 9.11
N ARG A 24 3.91 6.44 8.23
CA ARG A 24 3.60 5.88 6.90
C ARG A 24 3.05 4.47 6.97
N SER A 25 3.39 3.66 7.97
CA SER A 25 2.83 2.31 8.11
C SER A 25 1.34 2.30 8.48
N ARG A 26 0.81 3.43 8.95
CA ARG A 26 -0.61 3.62 9.31
C ARG A 26 -1.43 4.31 8.22
N LEU A 27 -0.83 4.62 7.07
CA LEU A 27 -1.48 5.31 5.96
C LEU A 27 -1.40 4.45 4.70
N ALA A 28 -2.54 4.19 4.09
CA ALA A 28 -2.60 3.62 2.75
C ALA A 28 -2.69 4.74 1.71
N LEU A 29 -1.90 4.63 0.64
CA LEU A 29 -1.94 5.55 -0.51
C LEU A 29 -2.23 4.76 -1.77
N VAL A 30 -3.19 5.24 -2.58
CA VAL A 30 -3.43 4.74 -3.93
C VAL A 30 -2.94 5.80 -4.92
N PRO A 31 -1.86 5.55 -5.68
CA PRO A 31 -1.35 6.51 -6.64
C PRO A 31 -2.29 6.63 -7.85
N GLN A 32 -2.30 7.80 -8.50
CA GLN A 32 -3.06 8.02 -9.74
C GLN A 32 -2.54 7.15 -10.90
N ASN A 33 -1.21 7.00 -10.99
CA ASN A 33 -0.55 6.09 -11.92
C ASN A 33 0.14 4.99 -11.11
N PRO A 34 -0.36 3.74 -11.11
CA PRO A 34 0.27 2.65 -10.39
C PRO A 34 1.61 2.29 -11.03
N VAL A 35 2.58 1.97 -10.19
CA VAL A 35 3.88 1.42 -10.61
C VAL A 35 3.97 0.03 -10.03
N LEU A 36 4.28 -0.94 -10.88
CA LEU A 36 4.57 -2.32 -10.48
C LEU A 36 6.07 -2.57 -10.62
N PHE A 37 6.63 -3.33 -9.70
CA PHE A 37 8.00 -3.82 -9.77
C PHE A 37 8.04 -5.12 -10.58
N SER A 38 9.16 -5.34 -11.29
CA SER A 38 9.44 -6.63 -11.90
C SER A 38 9.44 -7.72 -10.81
N GLY A 39 8.66 -8.77 -11.01
CA GLY A 39 8.48 -9.83 -10.04
C GLY A 39 7.10 -10.47 -10.14
N SER A 40 6.77 -11.32 -9.17
CA SER A 40 5.45 -11.93 -9.11
C SER A 40 4.38 -10.95 -8.62
N LEU A 41 3.12 -11.22 -8.95
CA LEU A 41 1.98 -10.53 -8.35
C LEU A 41 2.07 -10.57 -6.82
N ARG A 42 2.49 -11.71 -6.25
CA ARG A 42 2.66 -11.88 -4.81
C ARG A 42 3.68 -10.90 -4.21
N SER A 43 4.83 -10.71 -4.86
CA SER A 43 5.86 -9.78 -4.39
C SER A 43 5.43 -8.31 -4.46
N ASN A 44 4.56 -7.95 -5.42
CA ASN A 44 4.00 -6.60 -5.54
C ASN A 44 2.91 -6.32 -4.50
N LEU A 45 2.14 -7.33 -4.08
CA LEU A 45 1.07 -7.19 -3.10
C LEU A 45 1.56 -7.28 -1.64
N ASP A 46 2.57 -8.11 -1.38
CA ASP A 46 3.08 -8.39 -0.04
C ASP A 46 4.57 -8.77 -0.10
N ALA A 47 5.40 -7.73 -0.23
CA ALA A 47 6.86 -7.86 -0.34
C ALA A 47 7.49 -8.55 0.89
N GLU A 48 6.95 -8.30 2.09
CA GLU A 48 7.45 -8.87 3.35
C GLU A 48 6.87 -10.26 3.67
N ARG A 49 5.97 -10.78 2.83
CA ARG A 49 5.31 -12.09 2.99
C ARG A 49 4.59 -12.24 4.34
N LEU A 50 3.94 -11.18 4.81
CA LEU A 50 3.25 -11.17 6.10
C LEU A 50 1.86 -11.85 6.04
N ARG A 51 1.34 -12.16 4.85
CA ARG A 51 -0.02 -12.72 4.67
C ARG A 51 0.01 -14.15 4.14
N THR A 52 -1.04 -14.92 4.35
CA THR A 52 -1.16 -16.25 3.72
C THR A 52 -1.62 -16.11 2.27
N ASN A 53 -1.43 -17.15 1.45
CA ASN A 53 -1.96 -17.16 0.08
C ASN A 53 -3.48 -17.01 0.06
N GLU A 54 -4.17 -17.65 1.00
CA GLU A 54 -5.62 -17.54 1.16
C GLU A 54 -6.05 -16.10 1.43
N GLN A 55 -5.37 -15.38 2.34
CA GLN A 55 -5.68 -13.97 2.61
C GLN A 55 -5.48 -13.08 1.37
N ILE A 56 -4.46 -13.37 0.55
CA ILE A 56 -4.21 -12.65 -0.70
C ILE A 56 -5.30 -12.95 -1.75
N LEU A 57 -5.71 -14.21 -1.90
CA LEU A 57 -6.78 -14.58 -2.82
C LEU A 57 -8.12 -13.96 -2.39
N ASN A 58 -8.43 -14.00 -1.09
CA ASN A 58 -9.64 -13.39 -0.55
C ASN A 58 -9.70 -11.88 -0.82
N ILE A 59 -8.59 -11.14 -0.64
CA ILE A 59 -8.60 -9.69 -0.93
C ILE A 59 -8.71 -9.41 -2.42
N LEU A 60 -8.13 -10.26 -3.28
CA LEU A 60 -8.27 -10.14 -4.73
C LEU A 60 -9.71 -10.35 -5.18
N ASP A 61 -10.44 -11.28 -4.56
CA ASP A 61 -11.88 -11.46 -4.80
C ASP A 61 -12.69 -10.24 -4.35
N LEU A 62 -12.40 -9.68 -3.17
CA LEU A 62 -13.03 -8.45 -2.68
C LEU A 62 -12.75 -7.23 -3.58
N CYS A 63 -11.56 -7.17 -4.18
CA CYS A 63 -11.16 -6.15 -5.15
C CYS A 63 -11.65 -6.44 -6.57
N LYS A 64 -12.45 -7.49 -6.79
CA LYS A 64 -12.95 -7.91 -8.11
C LYS A 64 -11.85 -8.29 -9.12
N LEU A 65 -10.66 -8.65 -8.63
CA LEU A 65 -9.52 -9.09 -9.44
C LEU A 65 -9.32 -10.61 -9.44
N GLY A 66 -9.99 -11.35 -8.55
CA GLY A 66 -9.74 -12.79 -8.41
C GLY A 66 -9.91 -13.59 -9.70
N ASN A 67 -10.95 -13.31 -10.49
CA ASN A 67 -11.15 -13.99 -11.78
C ASN A 67 -10.07 -13.65 -12.80
N VAL A 68 -9.59 -12.40 -12.81
CA VAL A 68 -8.50 -11.97 -13.69
C VAL A 68 -7.24 -12.73 -13.33
N VAL A 69 -6.89 -12.77 -12.04
CA VAL A 69 -5.66 -13.42 -11.56
C VAL A 69 -5.68 -14.93 -11.82
N ARG A 70 -6.82 -15.61 -11.60
CA ARG A 70 -6.96 -17.06 -11.86
C ARG A 70 -6.93 -17.41 -13.35
N ALA A 71 -7.17 -16.45 -14.24
CA ALA A 71 -7.11 -16.65 -15.68
C ALA A 71 -5.72 -16.33 -16.27
N LEU A 72 -4.79 -15.79 -15.46
CA LEU A 72 -3.43 -15.56 -15.92
C LEU A 72 -2.71 -16.90 -16.11
N PRO A 73 -1.86 -17.03 -17.15
CA PRO A 73 -0.93 -18.15 -17.24
C PRO A 73 0.08 -18.10 -16.09
N ASP A 74 0.60 -19.27 -15.74
CA ASP A 74 1.66 -19.41 -14.73
C ASP A 74 2.96 -18.65 -15.09
#